data_AF-G4HHK0-F1
#
_entry.id   AF-G4HHK0-F1
#
_cell.length_a   1.000
_cell.length_b   1.000
_cell.length_c   1.000
_cell.angle_alpha   90.00
_cell.angle_beta   90.00
_cell.angle_gamma   90.00
#
_symmetry.space_group_name_H-M   'P 1'
#
loop_
_entity.id
_entity.type
_entity.pdbx_description
1 polymer ?
#
loop_
_entity_poly.entity_id
_entity_poly.type
_entity_poly.pdbx_seq_one_letter_code
_entity_poly.pdbx_strand_id
1 'polypeptide(L)'
;MKKTLAIFVIVIVLIIGGGYAALQYKYNALEKSLKNHLFNVEGYAESDIISIKAKLSGMPKFPVYVIFADDPNTKYIFTDRDTGEWTQLDPKTPQRLNVKN
;
A
#
# COMPACT_ATOMS: atom_id res chain seq x y z
N MET A 1 23.75 -23.04 28.83
CA MET A 1 22.30 -23.26 28.70
C MET A 1 21.47 -21.99 28.80
N LYS A 2 21.49 -21.22 29.91
CA LYS A 2 20.69 -19.97 30.01
C LYS A 2 21.14 -18.86 29.03
N LYS A 3 22.45 -18.70 28.85
CA LYS A 3 23.02 -17.72 27.89
C LYS A 3 22.72 -18.06 26.43
N THR A 4 22.81 -19.34 26.06
CA THR A 4 22.47 -19.82 24.71
C THR A 4 20.97 -19.69 24.42
N LEU A 5 20.11 -19.93 25.42
CA LEU A 5 18.67 -19.70 25.32
C LEU A 5 18.33 -18.21 25.14
N ALA A 6 18.97 -17.32 25.90
CA ALA A 6 18.79 -15.88 25.78
C ALA A 6 19.17 -15.36 24.38
N ILE A 7 20.29 -15.83 23.82
CA ILE A 7 20.71 -15.49 22.45
C ILE A 7 19.65 -15.95 21.44
N PHE A 8 19.11 -17.17 21.61
CA PHE A 8 18.09 -17.71 20.71
C PHE A 8 16.80 -16.86 20.72
N VAL A 9 16.36 -16.44 21.91
CA VAL A 9 15.19 -15.56 22.07
C VAL A 9 15.43 -14.20 21.40
N ILE A 10 16.62 -13.61 21.57
CA ILE A 10 16.98 -12.34 20.94
C ILE A 10 16.94 -12.47 19.40
N VAL A 11 17.49 -13.56 18.85
CA VAL A 11 17.47 -13.80 17.40
C VAL A 11 16.04 -13.91 16.88
N ILE A 12 15.14 -14.62 17.57
CA ILE A 12 13.73 -14.74 17.19
C ILE A 12 13.05 -13.35 17.19
N VAL A 13 13.28 -12.55 18.22
CA VAL A 13 12.74 -11.19 18.31
C VAL A 13 13.25 -10.30 17.17
N LEU A 14 14.54 -10.40 16.83
CA LEU A 14 15.11 -9.65 15.71
C LEU A 14 14.53 -10.08 14.35
N ILE A 15 14.26 -11.37 14.14
CA ILE A 15 13.65 -11.86 12.90
C ILE A 15 12.22 -11.32 12.77
N ILE A 16 11.42 -11.42 13.85
CA ILE A 16 10.03 -10.92 13.85
C ILE A 16 10.02 -9.40 13.65
N GLY A 17 10.85 -8.66 14.40
CA GLY A 17 10.96 -7.21 14.30
C GLY A 17 11.45 -6.75 12.93
N GLY A 18 12.47 -7.41 12.38
CA GLY A 18 12.97 -7.14 11.04
C GLY A 18 11.93 -7.41 9.96
N GLY A 19 11.18 -8.51 10.06
CA GLY A 19 10.08 -8.81 9.16
C GLY A 19 8.97 -7.75 9.19
N TYR A 20 8.56 -7.32 10.39
CA TYR A 20 7.57 -6.26 10.56
C TYR A 20 8.05 -4.92 9.97
N ALA A 21 9.30 -4.53 10.24
CA ALA A 21 9.88 -3.30 9.72
C ALA A 21 9.96 -3.30 8.19
N ALA A 22 10.38 -4.42 7.58
CA ALA A 22 10.43 -4.57 6.13
C ALA A 22 9.04 -4.45 5.50
N LEU A 23 8.01 -5.02 6.14
CA LEU A 23 6.63 -4.94 5.68
C LEU A 23 6.11 -3.49 5.74
N GLN A 24 6.37 -2.79 6.84
CA GLN A 24 5.98 -1.39 7.00
C GLN A 24 6.68 -0.48 5.99
N TYR A 25 7.95 -0.75 5.69
CA TYR A 25 8.68 -0.03 4.65
C TYR A 25 8.03 -0.21 3.27
N LYS A 26 7.67 -1.44 2.89
CA LYS A 26 6.97 -1.72 1.62
C LYS A 26 5.61 -1.02 1.57
N TYR A 27 4.83 -1.02 2.66
CA TYR A 27 3.56 -0.29 2.72
C TYR A 27 3.74 1.21 2.51
N ASN A 28 4.65 1.83 3.26
CA ASN A 28 4.91 3.26 3.14
C ASN A 28 5.39 3.65 1.74
N ALA A 29 6.23 2.80 1.11
CA ALA A 29 6.70 3.02 -0.25
C ALA A 29 5.55 2.98 -1.27
N LEU A 30 4.64 2.00 -1.16
CA LEU A 30 3.48 1.88 -2.04
C LEU A 30 2.48 3.02 -1.84
N GLU A 31 2.17 3.37 -0.58
CA GLU A 31 1.29 4.51 -0.26
C GLU A 31 1.85 5.81 -0.82
N LYS A 32 3.16 6.06 -0.67
CA LYS A 32 3.83 7.25 -1.20
C LYS A 32 3.86 7.26 -2.73
N SER A 33 4.13 6.11 -3.35
CA SER A 33 4.15 5.97 -4.81
C SER A 33 2.77 6.24 -5.42
N LEU A 34 1.72 5.64 -4.88
CA LEU A 34 0.35 5.89 -5.36
C LEU A 34 -0.08 7.34 -5.09
N LYS A 35 0.22 7.89 -3.90
CA LYS A 35 -0.05 9.31 -3.59
C LYS A 35 0.58 10.22 -4.64
N ASN A 36 1.84 9.99 -4.98
CA ASN A 36 2.55 10.75 -6.00
C ASN A 36 1.88 10.62 -7.38
N HIS A 37 1.45 9.42 -7.76
CA HIS A 37 0.75 9.20 -9.02
C HIS A 37 -0.59 9.94 -9.08
N LEU A 38 -1.42 9.82 -8.05
CA LEU A 38 -2.72 10.49 -7.99
C LEU A 38 -2.58 12.01 -8.04
N PHE A 39 -1.56 12.59 -7.39
CA PHE A 39 -1.42 14.04 -7.35
C PHE A 39 -0.72 14.62 -8.59
N ASN A 40 0.39 14.00 -9.00
CA ASN A 40 1.25 14.58 -10.04
C ASN A 40 0.91 14.09 -11.44
N VAL A 41 0.20 12.97 -11.58
CA VAL A 41 -0.23 12.42 -12.88
C VAL A 41 -1.72 12.63 -13.09
N GLU A 42 -2.54 12.26 -12.11
CA GLU A 42 -4.00 12.37 -12.24
C GLU A 42 -4.57 13.73 -11.81
N GLY A 43 -3.77 14.56 -11.11
CA GLY A 43 -4.15 15.93 -10.76
C GLY A 43 -5.09 16.06 -9.57
N TYR A 44 -5.25 15.01 -8.74
CA TYR A 44 -6.04 15.10 -7.51
C TYR A 44 -5.38 16.06 -6.51
N ALA A 45 -6.20 16.84 -5.81
CA ALA A 45 -5.77 17.63 -4.67
C ALA A 45 -5.66 16.77 -3.41
N GLU A 46 -4.91 17.26 -2.41
CA GLU A 46 -4.81 16.57 -1.12
C GLU A 46 -6.18 16.50 -0.40
N SER A 47 -7.06 17.47 -0.62
CA SER A 47 -8.44 17.47 -0.12
C SER A 47 -9.33 16.39 -0.72
N ASP A 48 -8.97 15.85 -1.89
CA ASP A 48 -9.80 14.87 -2.60
C ASP A 48 -9.59 13.45 -2.07
N ILE A 49 -8.56 13.24 -1.24
CA ILE A 49 -8.19 11.93 -0.72
C ILE A 49 -8.29 11.92 0.80
N ILE A 50 -9.21 11.10 1.31
CA ILE A 50 -9.36 10.86 2.75
C ILE A 50 -8.26 9.93 3.26
N SER A 51 -7.94 8.87 2.51
CA SER A 51 -6.91 7.93 2.93
C SER A 51 -6.30 7.15 1.78
N ILE A 52 -5.04 6.76 1.95
CA ILE A 52 -4.30 5.82 1.11
C ILE A 52 -3.65 4.80 2.05
N LYS A 53 -3.97 3.51 1.89
CA LYS A 53 -3.47 2.45 2.78
C LYS A 53 -3.08 1.20 2.04
N ALA A 54 -1.82 0.80 2.12
CA ALA A 54 -1.35 -0.48 1.61
C ALA A 54 -1.64 -1.59 2.64
N LYS A 55 -1.92 -2.80 2.16
CA LYS A 55 -2.04 -3.99 3.03
C LYS A 55 -1.43 -5.21 2.37
N LEU A 56 -1.04 -6.18 3.19
CA LEU A 56 -0.73 -7.52 2.70
C LEU A 56 -2.07 -8.24 2.44
N SER A 57 -2.19 -8.83 1.26
CA SER A 57 -3.35 -9.59 0.81
C SER A 57 -2.91 -10.81 -0.01
N GLY A 58 -3.87 -11.54 -0.58
CA GLY A 58 -3.64 -12.67 -1.49
C GLY A 58 -3.17 -12.23 -2.88
N MET A 59 -4.11 -11.94 -3.78
CA MET A 59 -3.82 -11.48 -5.14
C MET A 59 -4.65 -10.23 -5.48
N PRO A 60 -4.01 -9.07 -5.75
CA PRO A 60 -2.56 -8.82 -5.66
C PRO A 60 -2.04 -8.96 -4.23
N LYS A 61 -0.72 -9.17 -4.08
CA LYS A 61 -0.08 -9.36 -2.77
C LYS A 61 -0.09 -8.09 -1.91
N PHE A 62 0.01 -6.93 -2.56
CA PHE A 62 0.06 -5.63 -1.89
C PHE A 62 -0.91 -4.63 -2.52
N PRO A 63 -2.24 -4.81 -2.39
CA PRO A 63 -3.19 -3.81 -2.81
C PRO A 63 -3.05 -2.54 -1.98
N VAL A 64 -3.26 -1.40 -2.64
CA VAL A 64 -3.38 -0.10 -1.99
C VAL A 64 -4.84 0.35 -2.06
N TYR A 65 -5.43 0.61 -0.91
CA TYR A 65 -6.81 1.07 -0.77
C TYR A 65 -6.84 2.58 -0.69
N VAL A 66 -7.71 3.22 -1.47
CA VAL A 66 -7.93 4.66 -1.43
C VAL A 66 -9.40 4.94 -1.13
N ILE A 67 -9.64 5.95 -0.30
CA ILE A 67 -10.97 6.51 -0.08
C ILE A 67 -10.90 7.96 -0.52
N PHE A 68 -11.78 8.33 -1.46
CA PHE A 68 -11.88 9.69 -1.98
C PHE A 68 -12.94 10.48 -1.20
N ALA A 69 -12.79 11.80 -1.17
CA ALA A 69 -13.67 12.69 -0.42
C ALA A 69 -15.08 12.83 -1.02
N ASP A 70 -15.18 12.72 -2.34
CA ASP A 70 -16.44 12.74 -3.09
C ASP A 70 -17.23 11.43 -2.97
N ASP A 71 -16.55 10.32 -2.66
CA ASP A 71 -17.12 8.99 -2.50
C ASP A 71 -16.53 8.26 -1.27
N PRO A 72 -16.85 8.74 -0.05
CA PRO A 72 -16.20 8.29 1.18
C PRO A 72 -16.58 6.87 1.61
N ASN A 73 -17.65 6.32 1.03
CA ASN A 73 -18.16 4.98 1.37
C ASN A 73 -17.54 3.88 0.52
N THR A 74 -16.77 4.23 -0.51
CA THR A 74 -16.20 3.29 -1.46
C THR A 74 -14.70 3.17 -1.25
N LYS A 75 -14.22 1.92 -1.13
CA LYS A 75 -12.79 1.62 -1.07
C LYS A 75 -12.32 1.22 -2.45
N TYR A 76 -11.56 2.11 -3.08
CA TYR A 76 -10.92 1.87 -4.36
C TYR A 76 -9.65 1.06 -4.15
N ILE A 77 -9.44 0.03 -4.95
CA ILE A 77 -8.32 -0.90 -4.87
C ILE A 77 -7.40 -0.66 -6.05
N PHE A 78 -6.14 -0.34 -5.75
CA PHE A 78 -5.09 -0.12 -6.73
C PHE A 78 -3.97 -1.13 -6.57
N THR A 79 -3.28 -1.42 -7.66
CA THR A 79 -2.07 -2.24 -7.67
C THR A 79 -1.12 -1.75 -8.74
N ASP A 80 0.18 -1.76 -8.43
CA ASP A 80 1.24 -1.51 -9.39
C ASP A 80 1.76 -2.81 -10.03
N ARG A 81 1.26 -3.98 -9.59
CA ARG A 81 1.71 -5.33 -10.00
C ARG A 81 3.24 -5.48 -10.01
N ASP A 82 3.94 -4.75 -9.13
CA ASP A 82 5.39 -4.65 -9.10
C ASP A 82 6.05 -4.15 -10.42
N THR A 83 5.30 -3.52 -11.33
CA THR A 83 5.81 -2.85 -12.55
C THR A 83 6.01 -1.35 -12.35
N GLY A 84 5.43 -0.77 -11.30
CA GLY A 84 5.40 0.67 -11.07
C GLY A 84 4.30 1.41 -11.83
N GLU A 85 3.54 0.71 -12.68
CA GLU A 85 2.38 1.25 -13.38
C GLU A 85 1.10 0.96 -12.60
N TRP A 86 0.45 2.01 -12.12
CA TRP A 86 -0.76 1.88 -11.31
C TRP A 86 -1.96 1.48 -12.15
N THR A 87 -2.70 0.49 -11.65
CA THR A 87 -3.97 0.06 -12.20
C THR A 87 -5.03 0.02 -11.12
N GLN A 88 -6.25 0.40 -11.47
CA GLN A 88 -7.42 0.25 -10.60
C GLN A 88 -8.05 -1.12 -10.83
N LEU A 89 -8.26 -1.86 -9.76
CA LEU A 89 -8.87 -3.19 -9.79
C LEU A 89 -10.37 -3.13 -9.51
N ASP A 90 -10.77 -2.33 -8.51
CA ASP A 90 -12.14 -2.27 -8.03
C ASP A 90 -12.41 -0.92 -7.34
N PRO A 91 -13.64 -0.37 -7.41
CA PRO A 91 -14.63 -0.67 -8.44
C PRO A 91 -14.06 -0.42 -9.84
N LYS A 92 -14.58 -1.05 -10.90
CA LYS A 92 -14.16 -0.71 -12.29
C LYS A 92 -14.70 0.64 -12.76
N THR A 93 -15.77 1.09 -12.12
CA THR A 93 -16.47 2.34 -12.41
C THR A 93 -16.91 2.98 -11.09
N PRO A 94 -16.62 4.26 -10.85
CA PRO A 94 -15.90 5.18 -11.74
C PRO A 94 -14.41 4.83 -11.81
N GLN A 95 -13.81 5.08 -12.98
CA GLN A 95 -12.38 4.92 -13.18
C GLN A 95 -11.66 6.16 -12.67
N ARG A 96 -10.79 6.01 -11.67
CA ARG A 96 -10.08 7.11 -10.98
C ARG A 96 -8.69 7.39 -11.56
N LEU A 97 -8.15 6.48 -12.37
CA LEU A 97 -6.92 6.70 -13.15
C LEU A 97 -7.29 6.97 -14.60
N ASN A 98 -6.71 7.99 -15.22
CA ASN A 98 -6.82 8.20 -16.65
C ASN A 98 -6.17 7.02 -17.38
N VAL A 99 -6.99 6.17 -18.00
CA VAL A 99 -6.49 5.14 -18.90
C VAL A 99 -5.83 5.86 -20.07
N LYS A 100 -4.50 5.85 -20.15
CA LYS A 100 -3.82 6.27 -21.37
C LYS A 100 -4.30 5.34 -22.50
N ASN A 101 -5.08 5.89 -23.43
CA ASN A 101 -5.40 5.25 -24.71
C ASN A 101 -4.12 4.97 -25.49
#